data_AF-A0A6G3YUI2-F1
#
_entry.id   AF-A0A6G3YUI2-F1
#
_cell.length_a   1.000
_cell.length_b   1.000
_cell.length_c   1.000
_cell.angle_alpha   90.00
_cell.angle_beta   90.00
_cell.angle_gamma   90.00
#
_symmetry.space_group_name_H-M   'P 1'
#
loop_
_entity.id
_entity.type
_entity.pdbx_description
1 polymer ?
#
loop_
_entity_poly.entity_id
_entity_poly.type
_entity_poly.pdbx_seq_one_letter_code
_entity_poly.pdbx_strand_id
1 'polypeptide(L)' 'MGEPLLKVAERAGVTIPTGCLMGSCHACEVEIDDAEEPICSCINAVPPGKSEITINLFVDPTW' A
#
# COMPACT_ATOMS: atom_id res chain seq x y z
N MET A 1 15.86 5.18 3.62
CA MET A 1 14.41 4.94 3.83
C MET A 1 13.68 5.53 2.64
N GLY A 2 12.79 4.76 2.01
CA GLY A 2 11.98 5.23 0.87
C GLY A 2 10.83 6.14 1.31
N GLU A 3 10.11 6.70 0.34
CA GLU A 3 8.93 7.53 0.59
C GLU A 3 7.74 6.65 1.02
N PRO A 4 6.88 7.07 1.98
CA PRO A 4 5.78 6.23 2.47
C PRO A 4 4.79 5.85 1.35
N LEU A 5 4.42 4.57 1.26
CA LEU A 5 3.61 4.04 0.17
C LEU A 5 2.24 4.76 0.09
N LEU A 6 1.59 4.98 1.24
CA LEU A 6 0.34 5.75 1.31
C LEU A 6 0.44 7.16 0.70
N LYS A 7 1.55 7.88 0.95
CA LYS A 7 1.73 9.24 0.42
C LYS A 7 1.96 9.25 -1.08
N VAL A 8 2.66 8.24 -1.60
CA VAL A 8 2.90 8.11 -3.04
C VAL A 8 1.62 7.70 -3.76
N ALA A 9 0.86 6.75 -3.20
CA ALA A 9 -0.45 6.34 -3.72
C ALA A 9 -1.42 7.53 -3.80
N GLU A 10 -1.55 8.32 -2.74
CA GLU A 10 -2.41 9.52 -2.72
C GLU A 10 -2.02 10.51 -3.82
N ARG A 11 -0.71 10.80 -3.97
CA ARG A 11 -0.20 11.66 -5.05
C ARG A 11 -0.45 11.10 -6.45
N ALA A 12 -0.48 9.78 -6.59
CA ALA A 12 -0.80 9.10 -7.84
C ALA A 12 -2.32 9.00 -8.10
N GLY A 13 -3.16 9.51 -7.19
CA GLY A 13 -4.62 9.44 -7.30
C GLY A 13 -5.21 8.08 -6.91
N VAL A 14 -4.44 7.22 -6.25
CA VAL A 14 -4.88 5.91 -5.74
C VAL A 14 -5.23 6.06 -4.26
N THR A 15 -6.51 5.89 -3.94
CA THR A 15 -6.97 5.89 -2.54
C THR A 15 -6.90 4.47 -1.99
N ILE A 16 -5.99 4.26 -1.03
CA ILE A 16 -5.91 3.02 -0.26
C ILE A 16 -6.71 3.22 1.03
N PRO A 17 -7.70 2.36 1.36
CA PRO A 17 -8.41 2.43 2.62
C PRO A 17 -7.46 2.32 3.80
N THR A 18 -7.78 3.02 4.88
CA THR A 18 -6.95 3.05 6.10
C THR A 18 -7.80 2.86 7.33
N GLY A 19 -7.16 2.39 8.41
CA GLY A 19 -7.78 2.20 9.72
C GLY A 19 -6.79 2.52 10.83
N CYS A 20 -6.10 1.50 11.34
CA CYS A 20 -5.20 1.65 12.50
C CYS A 20 -3.91 2.45 12.22
N LEU A 21 -3.45 2.52 10.97
CA LEU A 21 -2.14 3.10 10.58
C LEU A 21 -0.92 2.49 11.30
N MET A 22 -1.08 1.29 11.84
CA MET A 22 -0.07 0.57 12.65
C MET A 22 0.17 -0.86 12.14
N GLY A 23 -0.40 -1.21 10.98
CA GLY A 23 -0.25 -2.53 10.34
C GLY A 23 -1.03 -3.67 11.02
N SER A 24 -1.97 -3.38 11.92
CA SER A 24 -2.70 -4.42 12.68
C SER A 24 -4.12 -4.70 12.18
N CYS A 25 -4.75 -3.76 11.47
CA CYS A 25 -6.14 -3.90 11.02
C CYS A 25 -6.28 -4.42 9.58
N HIS A 26 -5.18 -4.52 8.82
CA HIS A 26 -5.13 -4.96 7.42
C HIS A 26 -6.03 -4.19 6.42
N ALA A 27 -6.72 -3.14 6.84
CA ALA A 27 -7.54 -2.29 5.96
C ALA A 27 -6.77 -1.62 4.82
N CYS A 28 -5.44 -1.56 4.92
CA CYS A 28 -4.56 -0.92 3.93
C CYS A 28 -3.69 -1.94 3.19
N GLU A 29 -4.10 -3.20 3.17
CA GLU A 29 -3.38 -4.30 2.54
C GLU A 29 -3.41 -4.19 1.02
N VAL A 30 -2.25 -4.36 0.41
CA VAL A 30 -2.05 -4.29 -1.04
C VAL A 30 -1.02 -5.30 -1.50
N GLU A 31 -1.19 -5.81 -2.71
CA GLU A 31 -0.14 -6.59 -3.39
C GLU A 31 0.65 -5.67 -4.32
N ILE A 32 1.98 -5.85 -4.35
CA ILE A 32 2.90 -5.11 -5.22
C ILE A 32 3.85 -6.08 -5.93
N ASP A 33 4.37 -5.70 -7.09
CA ASP A 33 5.10 -6.58 -8.02
C ASP A 33 6.27 -7.39 -7.41
N ASP A 34 6.95 -6.89 -6.37
CA ASP A 34 8.10 -7.58 -5.73
C ASP A 34 7.82 -8.09 -4.32
N ALA A 35 6.58 -8.00 -3.84
CA ALA A 35 6.23 -8.56 -2.55
C ALA A 35 5.77 -10.01 -2.74
N GLU A 36 6.41 -10.94 -2.04
CA GLU A 36 5.98 -12.36 -2.03
C GLU A 36 4.59 -12.54 -1.42
N GLU A 37 4.19 -11.63 -0.52
CA GLU A 37 2.92 -11.63 0.20
C GLU A 37 2.33 -10.21 0.24
N PRO A 38 0.99 -10.05 0.40
CA PRO A 38 0.37 -8.74 0.57
C PRO A 38 0.99 -7.95 1.74
N ILE A 39 1.13 -6.65 1.57
CA ILE A 39 1.75 -5.75 2.56
C ILE A 39 0.77 -4.70 3.06
N CYS A 40 0.91 -4.32 4.32
CA CYS A 40 0.22 -3.15 4.86
C CYS A 40 0.89 -1.85 4.39
N SER A 41 0.25 -1.12 3.48
CA SER A 41 0.78 0.13 2.93
C SER A 41 1.06 1.23 3.97
N CYS A 42 0.35 1.23 5.12
CA CYS A 42 0.52 2.24 6.17
C CYS A 42 1.88 2.19 6.90
N ILE A 43 2.56 1.04 6.87
CA ILE A 43 3.86 0.84 7.53
C ILE A 43 4.98 0.50 6.54
N ASN A 44 4.70 0.53 5.24
CA ASN A 44 5.66 0.23 4.19
C ASN A 44 5.99 1.47 3.35
N ALA A 45 7.22 1.50 2.85
CA ALA A 45 7.70 2.52 1.91
C ALA A 45 7.74 1.95 0.48
N VAL A 46 7.81 2.86 -0.49
CA VAL A 46 8.08 2.52 -1.89
C VAL A 46 9.42 1.77 -1.99
N PRO A 47 9.46 0.56 -2.58
CA PRO A 47 10.70 -0.17 -2.84
C PRO A 47 11.70 0.67 -3.66
N PRO A 48 12.99 0.71 -3.28
CA PRO A 48 13.99 1.46 -4.03
C PRO A 48 14.28 0.81 -5.39
N GLY A 49 14.78 1.61 -6.34
CA GLY A 49 15.26 1.09 -7.63
C GLY A 49 14.18 0.85 -8.68
N LYS A 50 12.93 1.26 -8.41
CA LYS A 50 11.83 1.20 -9.36
C LYS A 50 11.35 2.59 -9.78
N SER A 51 11.11 2.75 -11.08
CA SER A 51 10.46 3.94 -11.66
C SER A 51 8.93 3.86 -11.64
N GLU A 52 8.40 2.64 -11.55
CA GLU A 52 6.96 2.33 -11.56
C GLU A 52 6.71 1.08 -10.71
N ILE A 53 5.53 1.02 -10.08
CA ILE A 53 5.08 -0.12 -9.28
C ILE A 53 3.57 -0.25 -9.47
N THR A 54 3.09 -1.47 -9.67
CA THR A 54 1.65 -1.76 -9.70
C THR A 54 1.16 -2.06 -8.29
N ILE A 55 0.03 -1.47 -7.91
CA ILE A 55 -0.66 -1.76 -6.65
C ILE A 55 -1.96 -2.48 -7.01
N ASN A 56 -2.11 -3.73 -6.57
CA ASN A 56 -3.39 -4.43 -6.62
C ASN A 56 -4.08 -4.26 -5.27
N LEU A 57 -5.22 -3.58 -5.28
CA LEU A 57 -6.01 -3.29 -4.10
C LEU A 57 -7.23 -4.20 -4.08
N PHE A 58 -7.37 -4.99 -3.01
CA PHE A 58 -8.58 -5.72 -2.71
C PHE A 58 -9.42 -4.91 -1.73
N VAL A 59 -10.48 -4.29 -2.24
CA VAL A 59 -11.51 -3.66 -1.39
C VAL A 59 -12.71 -4.58 -1.39
N ASP A 60 -12.96 -5.26 -0.28
CA ASP A 60 -14.24 -5.92 -0.07
C ASP A 60 -15.30 -4.83 0.21
N PRO A 61 -16.32 -4.66 -0.66
CA PRO A 61 -17.31 -3.60 -0.49
C PRO A 61 -18.28 -3.85 0.68
N THR A 62 -18.17 -5.00 1.36
CA THR A 62 -18.99 -5.37 2.51
C THR A 62 -18.34 -5.02 3.86
N TRP A 63 -17.14 -4.45 3.85
CA TRP A 63 -16.43 -3.96 5.04
C TRP A 63 -16.49 -2.43 5.20
#